data_AF-A0A921ZM38-F1
#
_entry.id   AF-A0A921ZM38-F1
#
_cell.length_a   1.000
_cell.length_b   1.000
_cell.length_c   1.000
_cell.angle_alpha   90.00
_cell.angle_beta   90.00
_cell.angle_gamma   90.00
#
_symmetry.space_group_name_H-M   'P 1'
#
loop_
_entity.id
_entity.type
_entity.pdbx_description
1 polymer ?
#
loop_
_entity_poly.entity_id
_entity_poly.type
_entity_poly.pdbx_seq_one_letter_code
_entity_poly.pdbx_strand_id
1 'polypeptide(L)'
;MGVAKLAVVCCLVAAALGCELTPGPGNAPKSPGDNFYRLLINGEVERYAPGERYVVTLVGSRTHDVVQQFVRFKITLNPLDPAAARRPSKQGQFQLFADTLTSFDDECTNSVVEADDLPKTEVQVMWKAPPAGSGCVLLKAMVYENSSRWFAEDGQLTKTHLRGYLTVRS
;
A
#
# COMPACT_ATOMS: atom_id res chain seq x y z
N MET A 1 -58.63 -8.14 10.83
CA MET A 1 -57.82 -7.01 10.32
C MET A 1 -56.50 -7.00 11.07
N GLY A 2 -55.48 -7.70 10.57
CA GLY A 2 -54.16 -7.76 11.21
C GLY A 2 -53.10 -7.48 10.15
N VAL A 3 -52.57 -6.25 10.14
CA VAL A 3 -51.50 -5.85 9.23
C VAL A 3 -50.17 -6.37 9.79
N ALA A 4 -49.63 -7.40 9.17
CA ALA A 4 -48.29 -7.91 9.46
C ALA A 4 -47.25 -6.86 9.02
N LYS A 5 -46.49 -6.32 9.98
CA LYS A 5 -45.41 -5.38 9.71
C LYS A 5 -44.21 -6.13 9.11
N LEU A 6 -43.93 -5.88 7.84
CA LEU A 6 -42.76 -6.37 7.13
C LEU A 6 -41.52 -5.64 7.70
N ALA A 7 -40.74 -6.31 8.54
CA ALA A 7 -39.45 -5.80 8.99
C ALA A 7 -38.43 -6.00 7.88
N VAL A 8 -38.19 -4.96 7.07
CA VAL A 8 -37.09 -4.91 6.12
C VAL A 8 -35.80 -4.74 6.94
N VAL A 9 -35.09 -5.84 7.15
CA VAL A 9 -33.72 -5.81 7.68
C VAL A 9 -32.83 -5.30 6.56
N CYS A 10 -32.54 -4.00 6.58
CA CYS A 10 -31.52 -3.42 5.72
C CYS A 10 -30.16 -3.87 6.25
N CYS A 11 -29.61 -4.93 5.66
CA CYS A 11 -28.20 -5.26 5.82
C CYS A 11 -27.38 -4.11 5.23
N LEU A 12 -26.93 -3.20 6.11
CA LEU A 12 -25.86 -2.28 5.78
C LEU A 12 -24.60 -3.11 5.55
N VAL A 13 -24.38 -3.49 4.29
CA VAL A 13 -23.07 -3.96 3.84
C VAL A 13 -22.18 -2.74 3.93
N ALA A 14 -21.43 -2.62 5.02
CA ALA A 14 -20.30 -1.70 5.09
C ALA A 14 -19.30 -2.17 4.04
N ALA A 15 -19.46 -1.69 2.81
CA ALA A 15 -18.45 -1.83 1.78
C ALA A 15 -17.18 -1.21 2.37
N ALA A 16 -16.13 -2.02 2.51
CA ALA A 16 -14.81 -1.55 2.91
C ALA A 16 -14.22 -0.72 1.76
N LEU A 17 -14.77 0.48 1.55
CA LEU A 17 -14.47 1.37 0.43
C LEU A 17 -13.07 2.01 0.50
N GLY A 18 -12.42 2.01 1.67
CA GLY A 18 -11.28 2.93 1.89
C GLY A 18 -9.96 2.54 1.22
N CYS A 19 -9.78 1.27 0.85
CA CYS A 19 -8.44 0.71 0.78
C CYS A 19 -8.04 0.11 -0.57
N GLU A 20 -8.86 0.32 -1.59
CA GLU A 20 -8.56 -0.08 -2.96
C GLU A 20 -7.46 0.82 -3.57
N LEU A 21 -6.61 0.22 -4.40
CA LEU A 21 -5.48 0.88 -5.03
C LEU A 21 -5.91 1.48 -6.38
N THR A 22 -6.80 2.47 -6.32
CA THR A 22 -7.31 3.19 -7.52
C THR A 22 -7.12 4.70 -7.36
N PRO A 23 -6.97 5.45 -8.47
CA PRO A 23 -6.83 6.91 -8.44
C PRO A 23 -8.15 7.67 -8.20
N GLY A 24 -9.25 6.97 -7.94
CA GLY A 24 -10.61 7.52 -7.87
C GLY A 24 -11.36 7.49 -9.21
N PRO A 25 -12.60 8.00 -9.24
CA PRO A 25 -13.45 7.99 -10.43
C PRO A 25 -12.91 8.93 -11.52
N GLY A 26 -13.32 8.70 -12.78
CA GLY A 26 -12.98 9.56 -13.92
C GLY A 26 -11.66 9.25 -14.62
N ASN A 27 -10.97 8.19 -14.20
CA ASN A 27 -9.72 7.72 -14.82
C ASN A 27 -9.98 6.56 -15.79
N ALA A 28 -9.08 6.38 -16.76
CA ALA A 28 -9.08 5.23 -17.65
C ALA A 28 -8.91 3.91 -16.86
N PRO A 29 -9.17 2.73 -17.46
CA PRO A 29 -8.86 1.45 -16.83
C PRO A 29 -7.38 1.32 -16.43
N LYS A 30 -7.09 0.46 -15.44
CA LYS A 30 -5.72 0.18 -14.97
C LYS A 30 -4.82 -0.21 -16.15
N SER A 31 -3.67 0.46 -16.26
CA SER A 31 -2.67 0.07 -17.24
C SER A 31 -2.01 -1.26 -16.84
N PRO A 32 -1.68 -2.14 -17.80
CA PRO A 32 -1.07 -3.43 -17.47
C PRO A 32 0.38 -3.27 -17.01
N GLY A 33 0.78 -4.09 -16.03
CA GLY A 33 2.17 -4.18 -15.58
C GLY A 33 2.56 -3.05 -14.60
N ASP A 34 3.85 -2.92 -14.36
CA ASP A 34 4.42 -1.95 -13.41
C ASP A 34 5.07 -0.74 -14.09
N ASN A 35 5.19 -0.73 -15.43
CA ASN A 35 5.89 0.29 -16.20
C ASN A 35 7.28 0.64 -15.62
N PHE A 36 8.03 -0.36 -15.12
CA PHE A 36 9.34 -0.17 -14.49
C PHE A 36 9.33 0.65 -13.18
N TYR A 37 8.16 0.96 -12.63
CA TYR A 37 8.06 1.42 -11.24
C TYR A 37 8.34 0.27 -10.29
N ARG A 38 9.05 0.58 -9.20
CA ARG A 38 9.51 -0.45 -8.28
C ARG A 38 9.29 -0.01 -6.85
N LEU A 39 8.77 -0.93 -6.06
CA LEU A 39 8.85 -0.87 -4.62
C LEU A 39 10.15 -1.54 -4.18
N LEU A 40 11.00 -0.84 -3.44
CA LEU A 40 12.25 -1.33 -2.90
C LEU A 40 12.18 -1.32 -1.38
N ILE A 41 12.79 -2.32 -0.77
CA ILE A 41 12.96 -2.38 0.69
C ILE A 41 14.45 -2.48 0.94
N ASN A 42 14.98 -1.62 1.81
CA ASN A 42 16.41 -1.62 2.10
C ASN A 42 16.90 -3.01 2.53
N GLY A 43 18.00 -3.46 1.92
CA GLY A 43 18.61 -4.76 2.19
C GLY A 43 18.01 -5.95 1.42
N GLU A 44 17.16 -5.72 0.40
CA GLU A 44 16.53 -6.77 -0.43
C GLU A 44 15.99 -7.94 0.39
N VAL A 45 15.34 -7.62 1.50
CA VAL A 45 14.92 -8.62 2.47
C VAL A 45 13.67 -9.37 2.02
N GLU A 46 13.79 -10.67 1.76
CA GLU A 46 12.62 -11.55 1.61
C GLU A 46 11.87 -11.76 2.94
N ARG A 47 12.53 -11.49 4.07
CA ARG A 47 12.02 -11.76 5.42
C ARG A 47 12.32 -10.59 6.35
N TYR A 48 11.33 -10.19 7.12
CA TYR A 48 11.48 -9.11 8.10
C TYR A 48 11.95 -9.66 9.45
N ALA A 49 12.75 -8.89 10.16
CA ALA A 49 13.05 -9.11 11.57
C ALA A 49 11.95 -8.43 12.40
N PRO A 50 11.31 -9.13 13.36
CA PRO A 50 10.23 -8.56 14.14
C PRO A 50 10.61 -7.26 14.86
N GLY A 51 9.80 -6.22 14.71
CA GLY A 51 10.03 -4.91 15.35
C GLY A 51 11.09 -4.03 14.70
N GLU A 52 11.86 -4.55 13.74
CA GLU A 52 12.84 -3.79 12.97
C GLU A 52 12.17 -2.77 12.04
N ARG A 53 12.96 -1.77 11.64
CA ARG A 53 12.52 -0.69 10.77
C ARG A 53 13.19 -0.79 9.41
N TYR A 54 12.39 -0.68 8.37
CA TYR A 54 12.81 -0.78 6.98
C TYR A 54 12.42 0.48 6.21
N VAL A 55 13.32 0.95 5.36
CA VAL A 55 13.02 2.00 4.39
C VAL A 55 12.39 1.36 3.17
N VAL A 56 11.17 1.79 2.88
CA VAL A 56 10.42 1.41 1.69
C VAL A 56 10.51 2.58 0.71
N THR A 57 11.03 2.32 -0.48
CA THR A 57 11.20 3.33 -1.53
C THR A 57 10.33 2.96 -2.72
N LEU A 58 9.48 3.88 -3.16
CA LEU A 58 8.78 3.78 -4.44
C LEU A 58 9.49 4.67 -5.45
N VAL A 59 9.98 4.08 -6.54
CA VAL A 59 10.85 4.79 -7.49
C VAL A 59 10.48 4.46 -8.94
N GLY A 60 10.54 5.48 -9.80
CA GLY A 60 10.44 5.32 -11.25
C GLY A 60 11.75 4.89 -11.88
N SER A 61 11.69 4.35 -13.11
CA SER A 61 12.91 4.08 -13.86
C SER A 61 13.62 5.38 -14.27
N ARG A 62 14.95 5.36 -14.21
CA ARG A 62 15.80 6.46 -14.68
C ARG A 62 16.84 5.90 -15.64
N THR A 63 16.72 6.27 -16.91
CA THR A 63 17.75 6.05 -17.93
C THR A 63 18.41 7.38 -18.28
N HIS A 64 19.43 7.36 -19.15
CA HIS A 64 20.10 8.58 -19.60
C HIS A 64 19.14 9.55 -20.31
N ASP A 65 18.12 9.01 -20.99
CA ASP A 65 17.21 9.79 -21.86
C ASP A 65 15.81 9.96 -21.27
N VAL A 66 15.42 9.15 -20.27
CA VAL A 66 14.07 9.15 -19.70
C VAL A 66 14.12 9.17 -18.18
N VAL A 67 13.50 10.20 -17.61
CA VAL A 67 13.22 10.29 -16.18
C VAL A 67 11.72 10.04 -15.99
N GLN A 68 11.40 8.88 -15.43
CA GLN A 68 10.02 8.51 -15.17
C GLN A 68 9.51 9.19 -13.89
N GLN A 69 8.30 9.76 -13.96
CA GLN A 69 7.69 10.54 -12.90
C GLN A 69 6.24 10.14 -12.69
N PHE A 70 5.80 10.19 -11.43
CA PHE A 70 4.41 10.04 -11.02
C PHE A 70 3.98 11.27 -10.22
N VAL A 71 2.69 11.58 -10.24
CA VAL A 71 2.11 12.73 -9.54
C VAL A 71 1.49 12.28 -8.22
N ARG A 72 0.71 11.19 -8.27
CA ARG A 72 0.01 10.62 -7.12
C ARG A 72 0.44 9.17 -6.91
N PHE A 73 0.38 8.71 -5.68
CA PHE A 73 0.72 7.34 -5.33
C PHE A 73 -0.04 6.88 -4.08
N LYS A 74 -0.16 5.56 -3.91
CA LYS A 74 -0.68 4.97 -2.67
C LYS A 74 0.11 3.72 -2.33
N ILE A 75 0.70 3.67 -1.14
CA ILE A 75 1.42 2.49 -0.62
C ILE A 75 0.64 1.92 0.55
N THR A 76 0.35 0.62 0.52
CA THR A 76 -0.49 -0.05 1.51
C THR A 76 0.20 -1.28 2.11
N LEU A 77 -0.05 -1.52 3.40
CA LEU A 77 0.28 -2.78 4.07
C LEU A 77 -0.97 -3.66 4.14
N ASN A 78 -0.90 -4.81 3.48
CA ASN A 78 -1.98 -5.77 3.38
C ASN A 78 -1.65 -7.09 4.11
N PRO A 79 -2.66 -7.76 4.69
CA PRO A 79 -2.53 -9.16 5.01
C PRO A 79 -2.38 -10.00 3.74
N LEU A 80 -1.76 -11.17 3.87
CA LEU A 80 -1.70 -12.16 2.79
C LEU A 80 -3.09 -12.69 2.42
N ASP A 81 -3.95 -12.89 3.42
CA ASP A 81 -5.35 -13.23 3.24
C ASP A 81 -6.18 -11.95 3.05
N PRO A 82 -6.79 -11.72 1.87
CA PRO A 82 -7.64 -10.54 1.63
C PRO A 82 -8.86 -10.45 2.55
N ALA A 83 -9.33 -11.57 3.12
CA ALA A 83 -10.44 -11.58 4.07
C ALA A 83 -10.03 -11.10 5.47
N ALA A 84 -8.73 -11.08 5.78
CA ALA A 84 -8.23 -10.61 7.06
C ALA A 84 -8.26 -9.08 7.14
N ALA A 85 -8.52 -8.57 8.34
CA ALA A 85 -8.53 -7.12 8.58
C ALA A 85 -7.10 -6.53 8.60
N ARG A 86 -6.94 -5.33 8.04
CA ARG A 86 -5.72 -4.51 8.20
C ARG A 86 -5.64 -4.00 9.64
N ARG A 87 -4.54 -4.30 10.32
CA ARG A 87 -4.26 -3.94 11.72
C ARG A 87 -2.78 -3.62 11.90
N PRO A 88 -2.41 -2.48 12.50
CA PRO A 88 -1.01 -2.16 12.77
C PRO A 88 -0.25 -3.25 13.55
N SER A 89 -0.94 -3.95 14.46
CA SER A 89 -0.38 -5.05 15.24
C SER A 89 -0.05 -6.31 14.42
N LYS A 90 -0.59 -6.45 13.20
CA LYS A 90 -0.40 -7.62 12.33
C LYS A 90 0.42 -7.32 11.08
N GLN A 91 0.28 -6.14 10.48
CA GLN A 91 1.04 -5.76 9.29
C GLN A 91 2.20 -4.79 9.58
N GLY A 92 2.30 -4.29 10.81
CA GLY A 92 3.22 -3.21 11.14
C GLY A 92 2.60 -1.85 10.83
N GLN A 93 3.43 -0.81 10.93
CA GLN A 93 2.99 0.58 10.79
C GLN A 93 3.99 1.38 9.97
N PHE A 94 3.48 2.31 9.17
CA PHE A 94 4.31 3.31 8.53
C PHE A 94 4.69 4.43 9.50
N GLN A 95 5.83 5.03 9.23
CA GLN A 95 6.37 6.25 9.83
C GLN A 95 6.87 7.10 8.66
N LEU A 96 6.42 8.34 8.57
CA LEU A 96 6.80 9.26 7.50
C LEU A 96 8.15 9.91 7.82
N PHE A 97 8.92 10.21 6.78
CA PHE A 97 10.09 11.09 6.91
C PHE A 97 9.64 12.56 6.96
N ALA A 98 10.55 13.45 7.35
CA ALA A 98 10.31 14.89 7.38
C ALA A 98 10.43 15.57 6.00
N ASP A 99 10.40 14.80 4.91
CA ASP A 99 10.63 15.27 3.53
C ASP A 99 9.39 15.94 2.90
N THR A 100 8.24 15.93 3.59
CA THR A 100 6.97 16.54 3.19
C THR A 100 6.37 16.01 1.88
N LEU A 101 6.92 14.95 1.28
CA LEU A 101 6.41 14.37 0.03
C LEU A 101 5.26 13.38 0.25
N THR A 102 5.13 12.88 1.48
CA THR A 102 4.25 11.77 1.85
C THR A 102 3.33 12.17 3.01
N SER A 103 2.10 11.66 3.01
CA SER A 103 1.11 11.86 4.07
C SER A 103 0.40 10.55 4.40
N PHE A 104 -0.07 10.39 5.64
CA PHE A 104 -0.94 9.27 5.97
C PHE A 104 -2.27 9.41 5.25
N ASP A 105 -2.83 8.27 4.86
CA ASP A 105 -4.15 8.19 4.23
C ASP A 105 -5.24 8.20 5.32
N ASP A 106 -6.07 9.23 5.33
CA ASP A 106 -7.13 9.41 6.33
C ASP A 106 -8.30 8.42 6.12
N GLU A 107 -8.43 7.85 4.92
CA GLU A 107 -9.52 6.93 4.57
C GLU A 107 -9.12 5.46 4.72
N CYS A 108 -7.82 5.17 4.79
CA CYS A 108 -7.31 3.80 4.83
C CYS A 108 -6.20 3.60 5.86
N THR A 109 -6.47 2.73 6.84
CA THR A 109 -5.45 2.32 7.81
C THR A 109 -4.28 1.60 7.13
N ASN A 110 -3.07 1.89 7.61
CA ASN A 110 -1.82 1.36 7.08
C ASN A 110 -1.61 1.69 5.59
N SER A 111 -1.97 2.92 5.21
CA SER A 111 -1.78 3.46 3.87
C SER A 111 -1.09 4.83 3.94
N VAL A 112 -0.27 5.11 2.94
CA VAL A 112 0.42 6.40 2.74
C VAL A 112 0.17 6.85 1.31
N VAL A 113 -0.09 8.14 1.15
CA VAL A 113 -0.39 8.81 -0.11
C VAL A 113 0.54 10.01 -0.32
N GLU A 114 0.44 10.64 -1.49
CA GLU A 114 1.08 11.92 -1.76
C GLU A 114 0.64 13.03 -0.80
N ALA A 115 1.55 13.93 -0.45
CA ALA A 115 1.23 15.15 0.29
C ALA A 115 0.85 16.33 -0.62
N ASP A 116 1.29 16.28 -1.89
CA ASP A 116 1.01 17.29 -2.91
C ASP A 116 0.94 16.65 -4.31
N ASP A 117 0.46 17.42 -5.29
CA ASP A 117 0.33 17.02 -6.69
C ASP A 117 1.56 17.41 -7.55
N LEU A 118 2.74 17.58 -6.94
CA LEU A 118 3.97 17.85 -7.70
C LEU A 118 4.54 16.55 -8.29
N PRO A 119 5.16 16.57 -9.49
CA PRO A 119 5.82 15.40 -10.06
C PRO A 119 6.97 14.90 -9.20
N LYS A 120 6.98 13.59 -8.93
CA LYS A 120 7.97 12.90 -8.10
C LYS A 120 8.62 11.78 -8.91
N THR A 121 9.92 11.57 -8.72
CA THR A 121 10.65 10.41 -9.27
C THR A 121 10.81 9.31 -8.25
N GLU A 122 10.75 9.68 -6.96
CA GLU A 122 10.99 8.80 -5.83
C GLU A 122 10.25 9.33 -4.59
N VAL A 123 9.74 8.42 -3.76
CA VAL A 123 9.27 8.71 -2.40
C VAL A 123 9.73 7.62 -1.45
N GLN A 124 9.94 7.96 -0.18
CA GLN A 124 10.39 7.03 0.84
C GLN A 124 9.47 7.07 2.06
N VAL A 125 9.25 5.92 2.68
CA VAL A 125 8.56 5.79 3.95
C VAL A 125 9.27 4.76 4.82
N MET A 126 9.21 4.92 6.14
CA MET A 126 9.71 3.92 7.07
C MET A 126 8.59 2.95 7.44
N TRP A 127 8.82 1.66 7.30
CA TRP A 127 7.92 0.61 7.77
C TRP A 127 8.52 -0.08 9.00
N LYS A 128 7.80 -0.05 10.12
CA LYS A 128 8.13 -0.85 11.29
C LYS A 128 7.44 -2.20 11.21
N ALA A 129 8.24 -3.25 11.14
CA ALA A 129 7.76 -4.61 11.05
C ALA A 129 6.97 -5.02 12.31
N PRO A 130 5.91 -5.84 12.15
CA PRO A 130 5.10 -6.28 13.28
C PRO A 130 5.87 -7.29 14.18
N PRO A 131 5.32 -7.60 15.36
CA PRO A 131 5.90 -8.62 16.24
C PRO A 131 5.99 -10.02 15.61
N ALA A 132 6.79 -10.90 16.22
CA ALA A 132 6.92 -12.28 15.78
C ALA A 132 5.55 -13.00 15.84
N GLY A 133 5.31 -13.92 14.90
CA GLY A 133 4.02 -14.63 14.82
C GLY A 133 2.88 -13.83 14.18
N SER A 134 3.16 -12.65 13.61
CA SER A 134 2.14 -11.84 12.91
C SER A 134 1.80 -12.36 11.51
N GLY A 135 2.63 -13.23 10.93
CA GLY A 135 2.41 -13.85 9.63
C GLY A 135 3.18 -13.14 8.51
N CYS A 136 2.65 -13.25 7.29
CA CYS A 136 3.21 -12.58 6.12
C CYS A 136 2.54 -11.22 5.91
N VAL A 137 3.34 -10.24 5.53
CA VAL A 137 2.86 -8.90 5.15
C VAL A 137 3.07 -8.69 3.65
N LEU A 138 2.08 -8.09 3.00
CA LEU A 138 2.14 -7.68 1.60
C LEU A 138 2.26 -6.17 1.52
N LEU A 139 3.31 -5.67 0.88
CA LEU A 139 3.35 -4.27 0.47
C LEU A 139 2.89 -4.15 -0.97
N LYS A 140 1.99 -3.20 -1.22
CA LYS A 140 1.45 -2.94 -2.56
C LYS A 140 1.44 -1.45 -2.82
N ALA A 141 1.72 -1.07 -4.06
CA ALA A 141 1.71 0.32 -4.50
C ALA A 141 0.80 0.54 -5.72
N MET A 142 0.27 1.76 -5.79
CA MET A 142 -0.33 2.37 -6.97
C MET A 142 0.47 3.62 -7.32
N VAL A 143 0.65 3.85 -8.61
CA VAL A 143 1.31 5.03 -9.19
C VAL A 143 0.41 5.61 -10.27
N TYR A 144 0.26 6.92 -10.24
CA TYR A 144 -0.59 7.67 -11.15
C TYR A 144 0.25 8.75 -11.84
N GLU A 145 0.31 8.67 -13.18
CA GLU A 145 0.97 9.68 -14.01
C GLU A 145 -0.03 10.72 -14.48
N ASN A 146 -1.19 10.27 -14.98
CA ASN A 146 -2.29 11.10 -15.46
C ASN A 146 -3.57 10.25 -15.62
N SER A 147 -4.67 10.89 -16.03
CA SER A 147 -6.00 10.26 -16.11
C SER A 147 -6.05 9.07 -17.07
N SER A 148 -5.12 8.99 -18.03
CA SER A 148 -5.05 7.91 -19.02
C SER A 148 -4.04 6.83 -18.65
N ARG A 149 -3.14 7.08 -17.70
CA ARG A 149 -2.04 6.18 -17.36
C ARG A 149 -1.76 6.12 -15.86
N TRP A 150 -2.05 4.95 -15.30
CA TRP A 150 -1.80 4.60 -13.91
C TRP A 150 -1.62 3.08 -13.77
N PHE A 151 -0.82 2.66 -12.81
CA PHE A 151 -0.40 1.28 -12.59
C PHE A 151 -0.62 0.92 -11.12
N ALA A 152 -1.05 -0.31 -10.84
CA ALA A 152 -1.24 -0.76 -9.47
C ALA A 152 -1.07 -2.27 -9.34
N GLU A 153 -0.48 -2.70 -8.22
CA GLU A 153 -0.42 -4.09 -7.73
C GLU A 153 0.28 -5.13 -8.63
N ASP A 154 0.71 -4.76 -9.82
CA ASP A 154 1.37 -5.65 -10.77
C ASP A 154 2.90 -5.65 -10.57
N GLY A 155 3.55 -6.77 -10.87
CA GLY A 155 4.99 -6.87 -11.00
C GLY A 155 5.75 -6.34 -9.78
N GLN A 156 6.64 -5.37 -10.00
CA GLN A 156 7.52 -4.79 -8.98
C GLN A 156 6.85 -3.74 -8.09
N LEU A 157 5.56 -3.44 -8.30
CA LEU A 157 4.75 -2.64 -7.38
C LEU A 157 4.21 -3.44 -6.20
N THR A 158 4.47 -4.75 -6.16
CA THR A 158 4.09 -5.63 -5.06
C THR A 158 5.32 -6.32 -4.47
N LYS A 159 5.46 -6.28 -3.14
CA LYS A 159 6.41 -7.09 -2.38
C LYS A 159 5.67 -8.08 -1.51
N THR A 160 5.74 -9.34 -1.93
CA THR A 160 5.04 -10.47 -1.32
C THR A 160 5.92 -11.18 -0.31
N HIS A 161 5.28 -11.84 0.67
CA HIS A 161 5.92 -12.84 1.55
C HIS A 161 6.99 -12.34 2.52
N LEU A 162 6.94 -11.09 2.98
CA LEU A 162 7.78 -10.66 4.09
C LEU A 162 7.32 -11.44 5.33
N ARG A 163 8.04 -12.50 5.71
CA ARG A 163 7.76 -13.32 6.89
C ARG A 163 8.72 -12.95 8.02
N GLY A 164 8.19 -12.89 9.24
CA GLY A 164 8.99 -12.66 10.44
C GLY A 164 9.98 -13.80 10.69
N TYR A 165 11.25 -13.48 10.93
CA TYR A 165 12.20 -14.44 11.52
C TYR A 165 11.76 -14.81 12.95
N LEU A 166 11.91 -16.09 13.30
CA LEU A 166 11.84 -16.52 14.69
C LEU A 166 13.18 -16.20 15.34
N THR A 167 13.24 -15.15 16.15
CA THR A 167 14.36 -14.94 17.06
C THR A 167 14.26 -16.00 18.17
N VAL A 168 14.97 -17.11 18.02
CA VAL A 168 15.24 -18.03 19.13
C VAL A 168 16.08 -17.24 20.12
N ARG A 169 15.47 -16.78 21.22
CA ARG A 169 16.23 -16.22 22.34
C ARG A 169 16.99 -17.40 22.96
N SER A 170 18.31 -17.38 22.84
CA SER A 170 19.24 -18.23 23.60
C SER A 170 19.19 -17.88 25.09
#